data_AF-B4X326-F1
#
_entry.id   AF-B4X326-F1
#
_cell.length_a   1.000
_cell.length_b   1.000
_cell.length_c   1.000
_cell.angle_alpha   90.00
_cell.angle_beta   90.00
_cell.angle_gamma   90.00
#
_symmetry.space_group_name_H-M   'P 1'
#
loop_
_entity.id
_entity.type
_entity.pdbx_description
1 polymer ?
#
loop_
_entity_poly.entity_id
_entity_poly.type
_entity_poly.pdbx_seq_one_letter_code
_entity_poly.pdbx_strand_id
1 'polypeptide(L)'
;MTDTFQPLWLKSLFLLGVSLLFTHELDAMTHSEWRVLPLTSWMAPGLGRVVFVALHVPIFALVLGWLTSRLPERAVQGQFWISVFLVVHAGLHVVFSGLPHYTFEGILSNTLIFGAALFGVAYLWGRYWIRRD
;
A
#
# COMPACT_ATOMS: atom_id res chain seq x y z
N MET A 1 -6.87 25.21 16.91
CA MET A 1 -7.14 24.89 15.50
C MET A 1 -5.81 24.55 14.86
N THR A 2 -5.45 23.28 14.88
CA THR A 2 -4.32 22.73 14.14
C THR A 2 -4.71 22.76 12.67
N ASP A 3 -4.21 23.75 11.93
CA ASP A 3 -4.48 23.84 10.51
C ASP A 3 -3.97 22.55 9.86
N THR A 4 -4.90 21.73 9.39
CA THR A 4 -4.60 20.43 8.78
C THR A 4 -4.18 20.62 7.32
N PHE A 5 -3.58 21.77 7.04
CA PHE A 5 -3.12 22.18 5.74
C PHE A 5 -2.03 21.23 5.26
N GLN A 6 -2.28 20.60 4.12
CA GLN A 6 -1.27 19.85 3.40
C GLN A 6 -1.03 20.55 2.07
N PRO A 7 0.23 20.88 1.74
CA PRO A 7 0.52 21.45 0.44
C PRO A 7 0.20 20.42 -0.65
N LEU A 8 -0.19 20.92 -1.82
CA LEU A 8 -0.65 20.09 -2.94
C LEU A 8 0.38 18.99 -3.28
N TRP A 9 1.67 19.33 -3.30
CA TRP A 9 2.73 18.37 -3.62
C TRP A 9 2.78 17.20 -2.63
N LEU A 10 2.57 17.43 -1.33
CA LEU A 10 2.59 16.37 -0.32
C LEU A 10 1.39 15.44 -0.52
N LYS A 11 0.22 16.01 -0.81
CA LYS A 11 -0.98 15.24 -1.15
C LYS A 11 -0.78 14.43 -2.43
N SER A 12 -0.13 14.99 -3.45
CA SER A 12 0.18 14.29 -4.70
C SER A 12 1.12 13.11 -4.48
N LEU A 13 2.16 13.24 -3.63
CA LEU A 13 3.03 12.11 -3.27
C LEU A 13 2.23 10.96 -2.65
N PHE A 14 1.36 11.28 -1.69
CA PHE A 14 0.49 10.28 -1.07
C PHE A 14 -0.42 9.59 -2.09
N LEU A 15 -1.10 10.37 -2.93
CA LEU A 15 -2.02 9.83 -3.94
C LEU A 15 -1.30 8.92 -4.93
N LEU A 16 -0.12 9.32 -5.42
CA LEU A 16 0.69 8.50 -6.32
C LEU A 16 1.11 7.19 -5.65
N GLY A 17 1.55 7.23 -4.40
CA GLY A 17 1.90 6.02 -3.64
C GLY A 17 0.73 5.05 -3.49
N VAL A 18 -0.47 5.55 -3.15
CA VAL A 18 -1.68 4.71 -3.05
C VAL A 18 -2.15 4.20 -4.40
N SER A 19 -2.07 5.01 -5.46
CA SER A 19 -2.40 4.55 -6.81
C SER A 19 -1.48 3.43 -7.28
N LEU A 20 -0.19 3.51 -6.97
CA LEU A 20 0.78 2.43 -7.25
C LEU A 20 0.45 1.17 -6.44
N LEU A 21 0.09 1.30 -5.16
CA LEU A 21 -0.38 0.16 -4.35
C LEU A 21 -1.62 -0.50 -4.95
N PHE A 22 -2.67 0.26 -5.27
CA PHE A 22 -3.89 -0.32 -5.85
C PHE A 22 -3.62 -0.98 -7.21
N THR A 23 -2.69 -0.42 -7.99
CA THR A 23 -2.29 -1.03 -9.26
C THR A 23 -1.45 -2.29 -9.02
N HIS A 24 -0.61 -2.31 -7.98
CA HIS A 24 0.09 -3.52 -7.52
C HIS A 24 -0.90 -4.61 -7.14
N GLU A 25 -2.01 -4.32 -6.47
CA GLU A 25 -3.02 -5.36 -6.15
C GLU A 25 -3.65 -6.01 -7.40
N LEU A 26 -3.76 -5.25 -8.51
CA LEU A 26 -4.17 -5.82 -9.79
C LEU A 26 -3.09 -6.74 -10.38
N ASP A 27 -1.84 -6.33 -10.26
CA ASP A 27 -0.68 -7.13 -10.68
C ASP A 27 -0.53 -8.41 -9.84
N ALA A 28 -0.69 -8.29 -8.51
CA ALA A 28 -0.66 -9.38 -7.53
C ALA A 28 -1.68 -10.49 -7.83
N MET A 29 -2.82 -10.12 -8.40
CA MET A 29 -3.81 -11.07 -8.88
C MET A 29 -3.29 -11.92 -10.04
N THR A 30 -2.52 -11.33 -10.96
CA THR A 30 -1.90 -12.05 -12.09
C THR A 30 -0.74 -12.94 -11.63
N HIS A 31 -0.05 -12.53 -10.57
CA HIS A 31 1.09 -13.23 -9.98
C HIS A 31 0.72 -14.21 -8.85
N SER A 32 -0.58 -14.37 -8.57
CA SER A 32 -1.10 -15.29 -7.55
C SER A 32 -0.49 -15.07 -6.16
N GLU A 33 -0.40 -13.82 -5.71
CA GLU A 33 0.29 -13.43 -4.46
C GLU A 33 -0.21 -14.18 -3.22
N TRP A 34 -1.47 -14.62 -3.20
CA TRP A 34 -2.02 -15.45 -2.13
C TRP A 34 -1.27 -16.78 -1.92
N ARG A 35 -0.44 -17.21 -2.87
CA ARG A 35 0.43 -18.40 -2.72
C ARG A 35 1.73 -18.10 -1.97
N VAL A 36 2.08 -16.83 -1.84
CA VAL A 36 3.31 -16.34 -1.19
C VAL A 36 3.02 -15.85 0.23
N LEU A 37 1.84 -15.28 0.45
CA LEU A 37 1.43 -14.76 1.76
C LEU A 37 1.38 -15.88 2.81
N PRO A 38 2.04 -15.73 3.98
CA PRO A 38 2.03 -16.74 5.04
C PRO A 38 0.62 -17.14 5.49
N LEU A 39 -0.34 -16.21 5.45
CA LEU A 39 -1.70 -16.42 5.92
C LEU A 39 -2.60 -17.19 4.93
N THR A 40 -2.28 -17.22 3.64
CA THR A 40 -3.14 -17.81 2.60
C THR A 40 -2.44 -18.85 1.72
N SER A 41 -1.11 -18.98 1.82
CA SER A 41 -0.28 -19.91 1.02
C SER A 41 -0.65 -21.39 1.17
N TRP A 42 -1.25 -21.77 2.30
CA TRP A 42 -1.71 -23.13 2.58
C TRP A 42 -3.07 -23.48 1.94
N MET A 43 -3.79 -22.49 1.39
CA MET A 43 -5.11 -22.69 0.82
C MET A 43 -5.02 -23.31 -0.58
N ALA A 44 -6.04 -24.10 -0.95
CA ALA A 44 -6.19 -24.58 -2.33
C ALA A 44 -6.23 -23.40 -3.32
N PRO A 45 -5.60 -23.47 -4.51
CA PRO A 45 -5.42 -22.31 -5.39
C PRO A 45 -6.71 -21.54 -5.72
N GLY A 46 -7.81 -22.25 -5.97
CA GLY A 46 -9.11 -21.64 -6.26
C GLY A 46 -9.72 -20.93 -5.05
N LEU A 47 -9.59 -21.50 -3.85
CA LEU A 47 -10.08 -20.88 -2.62
C LEU A 47 -9.22 -19.67 -2.24
N GLY A 48 -7.89 -19.79 -2.32
CA GLY A 48 -6.97 -18.69 -2.02
C GLY A 48 -7.25 -17.44 -2.87
N ARG A 49 -7.52 -17.63 -4.17
CA ARG A 49 -7.95 -16.56 -5.07
C ARG A 49 -9.23 -15.86 -4.60
N VAL A 50 -10.27 -16.64 -4.26
CA VAL A 50 -11.56 -16.09 -3.82
C VAL A 50 -11.40 -15.33 -2.51
N VAL A 51 -10.68 -15.90 -1.54
CA VAL A 51 -10.40 -15.27 -0.25
C VAL A 51 -9.61 -13.98 -0.44
N PHE A 52 -8.57 -13.99 -1.27
CA PHE A 52 -7.77 -12.81 -1.59
C PHE A 52 -8.68 -11.69 -2.10
N VAL A 53 -9.42 -11.91 -3.19
CA VAL A 53 -10.29 -10.88 -3.78
C VAL A 53 -11.40 -10.43 -2.82
N ALA A 54 -12.07 -11.38 -2.15
CA ALA A 54 -13.20 -11.06 -1.27
C ALA A 54 -12.77 -10.24 -0.05
N LEU A 55 -11.58 -10.49 0.52
CA LEU A 55 -11.06 -9.72 1.65
C LEU A 55 -10.62 -8.30 1.27
N HIS A 56 -10.21 -8.07 0.02
CA HIS A 56 -9.85 -6.72 -0.43
C HIS A 56 -11.03 -5.75 -0.37
N VAL A 57 -12.26 -6.21 -0.57
CA VAL A 57 -13.46 -5.35 -0.51
C VAL A 57 -13.63 -4.69 0.88
N PRO A 58 -13.74 -5.43 2.00
CA PRO A 58 -13.85 -4.81 3.31
C PRO A 58 -12.55 -4.07 3.72
N ILE A 59 -11.36 -4.54 3.32
CA ILE A 59 -10.11 -3.85 3.60
C ILE A 59 -10.10 -2.46 2.93
N PHE A 60 -10.43 -2.37 1.65
CA PHE A 60 -10.52 -1.11 0.93
C PHE A 60 -11.61 -0.20 1.49
N ALA A 61 -12.77 -0.75 1.89
CA ALA A 61 -13.81 0.05 2.54
C ALA A 61 -13.32 0.70 3.85
N LEU A 62 -12.59 -0.05 4.69
CA LEU A 62 -12.01 0.48 5.92
C LEU A 62 -10.93 1.53 5.64
N VAL A 63 -10.02 1.26 4.69
CA VAL A 63 -8.94 2.19 4.30
C VAL A 63 -9.51 3.49 3.72
N LEU A 64 -10.42 3.39 2.75
CA LEU A 64 -11.06 4.55 2.14
C LEU A 64 -11.95 5.30 3.13
N GLY A 65 -12.67 4.59 4.00
CA GLY A 65 -13.44 5.20 5.09
C GLY A 65 -12.57 6.00 6.06
N TRP A 66 -11.36 5.51 6.35
CA TRP A 66 -10.39 6.26 7.17
C TRP A 66 -9.87 7.50 6.44
N LEU A 67 -9.50 7.36 5.16
CA LEU A 67 -8.99 8.46 4.33
C LEU A 67 -10.01 9.54 4.01
N THR A 68 -11.30 9.18 3.97
CA THR A 68 -12.41 10.10 3.69
C THR A 68 -13.10 10.59 4.96
N SER A 69 -12.49 10.36 6.13
CA SER A 69 -13.03 10.81 7.41
C SER A 69 -13.29 12.33 7.39
N ARG A 70 -14.47 12.74 7.88
CA ARG A 70 -14.83 14.16 8.05
C ARG A 70 -13.97 14.87 9.10
N LEU A 71 -13.22 14.11 9.91
CA LEU A 71 -12.26 14.64 10.87
C LEU A 71 -10.89 14.73 10.17
N PRO A 72 -10.40 15.94 9.82
CA PRO A 72 -9.19 16.10 9.00
C PRO A 72 -7.96 15.42 9.62
N GLU A 73 -7.83 15.48 10.94
CA GLU A 73 -6.72 14.84 11.67
C GLU A 73 -6.69 13.32 11.48
N ARG A 74 -7.87 12.67 11.45
CA ARG A 74 -7.98 11.23 11.18
C ARG A 74 -7.58 10.89 9.76
N ALA A 75 -7.99 11.69 8.78
CA ALA A 75 -7.61 11.46 7.40
C ALA A 75 -6.07 11.56 7.22
N VAL A 76 -5.44 12.60 7.80
CA VAL A 76 -3.97 12.76 7.77
C VAL A 76 -3.24 11.68 8.56
N GLN A 77 -3.82 11.18 9.66
CA GLN A 77 -3.29 10.03 10.38
C GLN A 77 -3.36 8.76 9.52
N GLY A 78 -4.46 8.55 8.79
CA GLY A 78 -4.60 7.44 7.84
C GLY A 78 -3.56 7.51 6.73
N GLN A 79 -3.34 8.68 6.13
CA GLN A 79 -2.30 8.86 5.13
C GLN A 79 -0.89 8.49 5.64
N PHE A 80 -0.58 8.88 6.88
CA PHE A 80 0.69 8.52 7.52
C PHE A 80 0.84 7.01 7.65
N TRP A 81 -0.13 6.31 8.22
CA TRP A 81 -0.03 4.86 8.43
C TRP A 81 -0.04 4.07 7.13
N ILE A 82 -0.79 4.51 6.13
CA ILE A 82 -0.72 3.91 4.79
C ILE A 82 0.66 4.12 4.19
N SER A 83 1.26 5.30 4.31
CA SER A 83 2.61 5.55 3.79
C SER A 83 3.66 4.68 4.50
N VAL A 84 3.52 4.44 5.81
CA VAL A 84 4.34 3.46 6.54
C VAL A 84 4.13 2.06 5.99
N PHE A 85 2.87 1.67 5.76
CA PHE A 85 2.52 0.39 5.16
C PHE A 85 3.16 0.21 3.77
N LEU A 86 3.18 1.22 2.89
CA LEU A 86 3.83 1.13 1.58
C LEU A 86 5.32 0.73 1.69
N VAL A 87 6.03 1.29 2.66
CA VAL A 87 7.45 0.98 2.90
C VAL A 87 7.62 -0.43 3.43
N VAL A 88 6.81 -0.81 4.43
CA VAL A 88 6.85 -2.17 5.00
C VAL A 88 6.47 -3.21 3.95
N HIS A 89 5.47 -2.93 3.12
CA HIS A 89 4.99 -3.78 2.03
C HIS A 89 6.10 -4.12 1.04
N ALA A 90 6.84 -3.12 0.56
CA ALA A 90 8.00 -3.39 -0.29
C ALA A 90 9.08 -4.22 0.42
N GLY A 91 9.29 -3.99 1.72
CA GLY A 91 10.17 -4.84 2.54
C GLY A 91 9.71 -6.29 2.60
N LEU A 92 8.39 -6.55 2.73
CA LEU A 92 7.82 -7.89 2.68
C LEU A 92 8.08 -8.56 1.32
N HIS A 93 7.95 -7.82 0.21
CA HIS A 93 8.29 -8.34 -1.12
C HIS A 93 9.77 -8.71 -1.24
N VAL A 94 10.68 -7.92 -0.67
CA VAL A 94 12.11 -8.27 -0.62
C VAL A 94 12.30 -9.57 0.17
N VAL A 95 11.67 -9.71 1.33
CA VAL A 95 11.77 -10.93 2.16
C VAL A 95 11.18 -12.14 1.44
N PHE A 96 10.07 -11.98 0.72
CA PHE A 96 9.38 -13.06 0.03
C PHE A 96 9.97 -13.39 -1.34
N SER A 97 10.85 -12.55 -1.88
CA SER A 97 11.46 -12.73 -3.21
C SER A 97 12.21 -14.05 -3.39
N GLY A 98 12.70 -14.66 -2.29
CA GLY A 98 13.35 -15.96 -2.31
C GLY A 98 12.42 -17.18 -2.26
N LEU A 99 11.10 -16.99 -2.18
CA LEU A 99 10.14 -18.09 -2.05
C LEU A 99 9.80 -18.72 -3.41
N PRO A 100 9.58 -20.05 -3.50
CA PRO A 100 9.34 -20.75 -4.77
C PRO A 100 8.11 -20.32 -5.59
N HIS A 101 7.20 -19.55 -4.98
CA HIS A 101 5.98 -19.08 -5.62
C HIS A 101 5.96 -17.58 -5.86
N TYR A 102 7.06 -16.89 -5.55
CA TYR A 102 7.24 -15.49 -5.86
C TYR A 102 7.49 -15.33 -7.37
N THR A 103 6.68 -14.51 -8.04
CA THR A 103 6.77 -14.35 -9.51
C THR A 103 6.87 -12.89 -9.95
N PHE A 104 7.03 -11.95 -9.02
CA PHE A 104 7.13 -10.51 -9.30
C PHE A 104 8.54 -10.09 -9.77
N GLU A 105 8.98 -10.64 -10.90
CA GLU A 105 10.32 -10.40 -11.46
C GLU A 105 10.32 -9.30 -12.54
N GLY A 106 9.13 -8.88 -13.01
CA GLY A 106 9.00 -7.90 -14.09
C GLY A 106 9.29 -6.46 -13.67
N ILE A 107 9.71 -5.63 -14.64
CA ILE A 107 9.92 -4.19 -14.43
C ILE A 107 8.63 -3.52 -13.93
N LEU A 108 7.47 -3.92 -14.46
CA LEU A 108 6.17 -3.39 -14.05
C LEU A 108 5.93 -3.65 -12.56
N SER A 109 5.94 -4.91 -12.13
CA SER A 109 5.74 -5.31 -10.73
C SER A 109 6.69 -4.59 -9.78
N ASN A 110 7.99 -4.58 -10.10
CA ASN A 110 9.00 -3.89 -9.29
C ASN A 110 8.75 -2.38 -9.23
N THR A 111 8.31 -1.77 -10.33
CA THR A 111 7.97 -0.33 -10.35
C THR A 111 6.75 -0.05 -9.49
N LEU A 112 5.73 -0.91 -9.50
CA LEU A 112 4.54 -0.76 -8.68
C LEU A 112 4.87 -0.90 -7.18
N ILE A 113 5.61 -1.96 -6.82
CA ILE A 113 6.00 -2.25 -5.43
C ILE A 113 6.95 -1.17 -4.88
N PHE A 114 8.11 -0.99 -5.51
CA PHE A 114 9.15 -0.10 -5.00
C PHE A 114 8.84 1.37 -5.28
N GLY A 115 8.10 1.67 -6.35
CA GLY A 115 7.58 3.01 -6.59
C GLY A 115 6.60 3.43 -5.49
N ALA A 116 5.66 2.55 -5.09
CA ALA A 116 4.75 2.84 -3.98
C ALA A 116 5.54 3.16 -2.69
N ALA A 117 6.55 2.36 -2.37
CA ALA A 117 7.42 2.62 -1.21
C ALA A 117 8.19 3.94 -1.33
N LEU A 118 8.74 4.28 -2.50
CA LEU A 118 9.44 5.54 -2.74
C LEU A 118 8.53 6.75 -2.44
N PHE A 119 7.29 6.74 -2.95
CA PHE A 119 6.32 7.78 -2.67
C PHE A 119 5.89 7.81 -1.19
N GLY A 120 5.79 6.65 -0.55
CA GLY A 120 5.57 6.54 0.90
C GLY A 120 6.68 7.20 1.72
N VAL A 121 7.94 6.91 1.42
CA VAL A 121 9.11 7.56 2.07
C VAL A 121 9.08 9.06 1.83
N ALA A 122 8.87 9.50 0.59
CA ALA A 122 8.83 10.92 0.23
C ALA A 122 7.72 11.67 0.98
N TYR A 123 6.54 11.07 1.13
CA TYR A 123 5.45 11.63 1.92
C TYR A 123 5.84 11.74 3.41
N LEU A 124 6.36 10.68 4.01
CA LEU A 124 6.75 10.67 5.43
C LEU A 124 7.83 11.71 5.73
N TRP A 125 8.82 11.81 4.84
CA TRP A 125 9.87 12.82 4.89
C TRP A 125 9.29 14.23 4.78
N GLY A 126 8.49 14.51 3.75
CA GLY A 126 7.89 15.82 3.55
C GLY A 126 7.00 16.26 4.73
N ARG A 127 6.21 15.34 5.27
CA ARG A 127 5.38 15.58 6.46
C ARG A 127 6.22 15.86 7.71
N TYR A 128 7.36 15.20 7.88
CA TYR A 128 8.27 15.45 9.00
C TYR A 128 8.81 16.88 8.97
N TRP A 129 9.24 17.37 7.81
CA TRP A 129 9.73 18.73 7.65
C TRP A 129 8.66 19.78 7.92
N ILE A 130 7.47 19.64 7.32
CA ILE A 130 6.36 20.60 7.52
C ILE A 130 5.93 20.72 8.99
N ARG A 131 6.09 19.66 9.79
CA ARG A 131 5.73 19.68 11.22
C ARG A 131 6.83 20.21 12.13
N ARG A 132 8.04 20.34 11.61
CA ARG A 132 9.20 20.84 12.35
C ARG A 132 9.29 22.37 12.29
N ASP A 133 8.81 22.95 11.19
CA ASP A 133 8.66 24.39 10.97
C ASP A 133 7.37 24.92 11.63
#